data_AF-A0A2D6XHF5-F1
#
_entry.id   AF-A0A2D6XHF5-F1
#
_cell.length_a   1.000
_cell.length_b   1.000
_cell.length_c   1.000
_cell.angle_alpha   90.00
_cell.angle_beta   90.00
_cell.angle_gamma   90.00
#
_symmetry.space_group_name_H-M   'P 1'
#
loop_
_entity.id
_entity.type
_entity.pdbx_description
1 polymer ?
#
loop_
_entity_poly.entity_id
_entity_poly.type
_entity_poly.pdbx_seq_one_letter_code
_entity_poly.pdbx_strand_id
1 'polypeptide(L)'
;MIDAVTVACHYYENGENTPSWAGCYTPEWVDKLYRGVARNYSKPFRFVCLADQPYSFDEPVEVLPLAHKVWETCGLQKYAVEGDRLVTMGLDTVIVGSVDHIFAYKGDLAVPRDPYHKNHPCNAVVLCPTRKDIASVEGSTDMRALDRFRFDWLDDLFPGNIVSYKVHLRDRGHDLGDARIVYFHGEPKPNQLKDNWVLEHWK
;
A
#
# COMPACT_ATOMS: atom_id res chain seq x y z
N MET A 1 11.79 7.48 22.57
CA MET A 1 11.49 7.46 21.12
C MET A 1 9.99 7.45 20.96
N ILE A 2 9.45 8.34 20.14
CA ILE A 2 8.03 8.30 19.81
C ILE A 2 7.85 7.05 18.95
N ASP A 3 7.05 6.11 19.44
CA ASP A 3 6.52 4.96 18.71
C ASP A 3 5.68 5.56 17.55
N ALA A 4 6.32 5.95 16.46
CA ALA A 4 5.72 6.63 15.31
C ALA A 4 5.62 5.63 14.15
N VAL A 5 4.50 5.68 13.44
CA VAL A 5 4.31 4.87 12.22
C VAL A 5 4.92 5.62 11.04
N THR A 6 5.67 4.90 10.20
CA THR A 6 6.11 5.38 8.89
C THR A 6 5.27 4.70 7.83
N VAL A 7 4.52 5.47 7.05
CA VAL A 7 3.83 4.97 5.85
C VAL A 7 4.73 5.22 4.64
N ALA A 8 4.93 4.20 3.80
CA ALA A 8 5.75 4.30 2.60
C ALA A 8 4.98 3.86 1.34
N CYS A 9 4.96 4.71 0.33
CA CYS A 9 4.54 4.37 -1.02
C CYS A 9 5.69 4.63 -2.01
N HIS A 10 5.45 4.38 -3.29
CA HIS A 10 6.37 4.75 -4.35
C HIS A 10 5.55 5.28 -5.52
N TYR A 11 6.14 6.23 -6.23
CA TYR A 11 5.56 6.84 -7.42
C TYR A 11 6.68 7.22 -8.36
N TYR A 12 6.52 6.92 -9.65
CA TYR A 12 7.47 7.31 -10.67
C TYR A 12 6.74 7.50 -11.99
N GLU A 13 7.31 8.32 -12.86
CA GLU A 13 6.78 8.47 -14.20
C GLU A 13 7.01 7.17 -14.99
N ASN A 14 5.91 6.67 -15.58
CA ASN A 14 5.86 5.41 -16.32
C ASN A 14 7.14 5.16 -17.12
N GLY A 15 7.85 4.09 -16.76
CA GLY A 15 9.08 3.67 -17.41
C GLY A 15 8.86 2.48 -18.34
N GLU A 16 9.97 1.95 -18.85
CA GLU A 16 10.00 0.68 -19.60
C GLU A 16 9.30 -0.44 -18.81
N ASN A 17 8.52 -1.26 -19.50
CA ASN A 17 7.77 -2.40 -18.95
C ASN A 17 6.71 -2.06 -17.89
N THR A 18 6.38 -0.77 -17.68
CA THR A 18 5.24 -0.41 -16.82
C THR A 18 3.95 -0.96 -17.43
N PRO A 19 3.20 -1.82 -16.73
CA PRO A 19 1.95 -2.36 -17.26
C PRO A 19 0.93 -1.24 -17.53
N SER A 20 0.11 -1.39 -18.56
CA SER A 20 -0.86 -0.35 -18.98
C SER A 20 -1.81 0.06 -17.85
N TRP A 21 -2.21 -0.86 -16.98
CA TRP A 21 -3.08 -0.63 -15.83
C TRP A 21 -2.40 0.11 -14.67
N ALA A 22 -1.06 0.16 -14.64
CA ALA A 22 -0.28 0.95 -13.69
C ALA A 22 0.00 2.37 -14.22
N GLY A 23 -0.30 2.63 -15.49
CA GLY A 23 0.03 3.89 -16.15
C GLY A 23 -0.82 5.10 -15.73
N CYS A 24 -1.84 4.91 -14.90
CA CYS A 24 -2.83 5.93 -14.54
C CYS A 24 -2.48 6.75 -13.28
N TYR A 25 -1.44 6.36 -12.54
CA TYR A 25 -1.06 7.06 -11.32
C TYR A 25 -0.48 8.43 -11.65
N THR A 26 -0.86 9.42 -10.85
CA THR A 26 -0.34 10.80 -10.90
C THR A 26 0.13 11.20 -9.50
N PRO A 27 0.86 12.33 -9.33
CA PRO A 27 1.26 12.79 -7.99
C PRO A 27 0.08 12.94 -7.03
N GLU A 28 -1.09 13.35 -7.54
CA GLU A 28 -2.32 13.49 -6.76
C GLU A 28 -2.76 12.18 -6.07
N TRP A 29 -2.40 11.01 -6.60
CA TRP A 29 -2.70 9.73 -5.95
C TRP A 29 -1.92 9.55 -4.64
N VAL A 30 -0.71 10.11 -4.56
CA VAL A 30 0.08 10.13 -3.34
C VAL A 30 -0.60 11.02 -2.29
N ASP A 31 -1.06 12.22 -2.69
CA ASP A 31 -1.81 13.12 -1.82
C ASP A 31 -3.12 12.46 -1.32
N LYS A 32 -3.85 11.77 -2.19
CA LYS A 32 -5.07 11.02 -1.83
C LYS A 32 -4.79 9.90 -0.83
N LEU A 33 -3.71 9.15 -1.02
CA LEU A 33 -3.30 8.12 -0.07
C LEU A 33 -2.92 8.73 1.28
N TYR A 34 -2.15 9.83 1.28
CA TYR A 34 -1.82 10.59 2.49
C TYR A 34 -3.09 11.02 3.24
N ARG A 35 -4.02 11.68 2.56
CA ARG A 35 -5.29 12.14 3.16
C ARG A 35 -6.11 10.97 3.69
N GLY A 36 -6.09 9.84 2.99
CA GLY A 36 -6.68 8.57 3.44
C GLY A 36 -6.14 8.13 4.79
N VAL A 37 -4.82 8.17 4.97
CA VAL A 37 -4.16 7.85 6.25
C VAL A 37 -4.52 8.90 7.30
N ALA A 38 -4.36 10.18 6.98
CA ALA A 38 -4.57 11.29 7.92
C ALA A 38 -5.98 11.33 8.52
N ARG A 39 -7.00 10.94 7.73
CA ARG A 39 -8.39 10.87 8.21
C ARG A 39 -8.69 9.67 9.10
N ASN A 40 -7.93 8.58 8.97
CA ASN A 40 -8.28 7.27 9.55
C ASN A 40 -7.27 6.75 10.58
N TYR A 41 -6.11 7.40 10.71
CA TYR A 41 -5.11 7.09 11.71
C TYR A 41 -5.00 8.27 12.70
N SER A 42 -5.18 8.00 13.99
CA SER A 42 -5.36 9.04 15.01
C SER A 42 -4.07 9.59 15.61
N LYS A 43 -2.91 8.98 15.31
CA LYS A 43 -1.63 9.33 15.91
C LYS A 43 -0.71 10.02 14.87
N PRO A 44 0.33 10.74 15.31
CA PRO A 44 1.34 11.25 14.40
C PRO A 44 1.99 10.13 13.59
N PHE A 45 2.20 10.39 12.30
CA PHE A 45 2.88 9.49 11.37
C PHE A 45 3.82 10.27 10.47
N ARG A 46 4.84 9.57 9.97
CA ARG A 46 5.72 10.02 8.89
C ARG A 46 5.19 9.41 7.59
N PHE A 47 5.08 10.19 6.52
CA PHE A 47 4.65 9.68 5.23
C PHE A 47 5.76 9.89 4.19
N VAL A 48 6.20 8.80 3.56
CA VAL A 48 7.33 8.78 2.64
C VAL A 48 6.86 8.29 1.27
N CYS A 49 7.21 9.01 0.22
CA CYS A 49 7.09 8.55 -1.15
C CYS A 49 8.48 8.35 -1.74
N LEU A 50 8.80 7.12 -2.15
CA LEU A 50 9.99 6.88 -2.97
C LEU A 50 9.69 7.29 -4.41
N ALA A 51 10.48 8.17 -4.99
CA ALA A 51 10.24 8.71 -6.32
C ALA A 51 11.46 8.80 -7.23
N ASP A 52 11.24 8.78 -8.55
CA ASP A 52 12.29 8.88 -9.56
C ASP A 52 12.79 10.30 -9.80
N GLN A 53 12.06 11.30 -9.30
CA GLN A 53 12.42 12.72 -9.35
C GLN A 53 11.86 13.47 -8.14
N PRO A 54 12.39 14.67 -7.81
CA PRO A 54 11.88 15.45 -6.69
C PRO A 54 10.51 16.06 -7.03
N TYR A 55 9.44 15.34 -6.69
CA TYR A 55 8.07 15.85 -6.79
C TYR A 55 7.75 16.80 -5.64
N SER A 56 6.87 17.77 -5.92
CA SER A 56 6.17 18.55 -4.90
C SER A 56 4.77 17.96 -4.71
N PHE A 57 4.38 17.75 -3.47
CA PHE A 57 3.07 17.26 -3.08
C PHE A 57 2.32 18.36 -2.32
N ASP A 58 0.99 18.36 -2.41
CA ASP A 58 0.16 19.31 -1.66
C ASP A 58 0.13 18.94 -0.16
N GLU A 59 0.33 17.66 0.14
CA GLU A 59 0.41 17.11 1.49
C GLU A 59 1.86 17.00 2.00
N PRO A 60 2.10 16.89 3.32
CA PRO A 60 3.45 16.80 3.90
C PRO A 60 4.06 15.40 3.69
N VAL A 61 4.42 15.13 2.44
CA VAL A 61 5.06 13.90 1.96
C VAL A 61 6.58 14.12 1.91
N GLU A 62 7.33 13.28 2.62
CA GLU A 62 8.77 13.22 2.47
C GLU A 62 9.12 12.44 1.19
N VAL A 63 9.96 13.03 0.34
CA VAL A 63 10.39 12.41 -0.91
C VAL A 63 11.78 11.82 -0.75
N LEU A 64 11.88 10.50 -0.95
CA LEU A 64 13.16 9.80 -1.02
C LEU A 64 13.43 9.34 -2.44
N PRO A 65 14.67 9.34 -2.92
CA PRO A 65 14.97 8.91 -4.28
C PRO A 65 14.81 7.40 -4.46
N LEU A 66 14.21 6.98 -5.57
CA LEU A 66 14.32 5.63 -6.10
C LEU A 66 15.71 5.47 -6.74
N ALA A 67 16.40 4.38 -6.40
CA ALA A 67 17.65 3.99 -7.05
C ALA A 67 17.44 3.50 -8.48
N HIS A 68 16.26 2.93 -8.77
CA HIS A 68 15.85 2.48 -10.10
C HIS A 68 14.31 2.43 -10.22
N LYS A 69 13.79 2.46 -11.45
CA LYS A 69 12.34 2.42 -11.75
C LYS A 69 11.88 1.22 -12.58
N VAL A 70 12.62 0.12 -12.51
CA VAL A 70 12.20 -1.17 -13.10
C VAL A 70 10.94 -1.64 -12.40
N TRP A 71 9.83 -1.77 -13.14
CA TRP A 71 8.51 -2.06 -12.58
C TRP A 71 8.53 -3.26 -11.63
N GLU A 72 9.19 -4.35 -12.02
CA GLU A 72 9.24 -5.58 -11.26
C GLU A 72 9.89 -5.36 -9.88
N THR A 73 10.99 -4.63 -9.80
CA THR A 73 11.83 -4.59 -8.59
C THR A 73 11.73 -3.29 -7.81
N CYS A 74 11.25 -2.19 -8.41
CA CYS A 74 11.23 -0.87 -7.76
C CYS A 74 10.43 -0.87 -6.45
N GLY A 75 9.38 -1.70 -6.37
CA GLY A 75 8.54 -1.82 -5.19
C GLY A 75 9.29 -2.29 -3.94
N LEU A 76 10.39 -3.04 -4.09
CA LEU A 76 11.20 -3.57 -2.99
C LEU A 76 11.93 -2.49 -2.21
N GLN A 77 12.28 -1.37 -2.86
CA GLN A 77 13.07 -0.31 -2.23
C GLN A 77 12.36 0.33 -1.03
N LYS A 78 11.02 0.26 -0.99
CA LYS A 78 10.20 0.76 0.11
C LYS A 78 10.54 0.10 1.45
N TYR A 79 10.96 -1.16 1.44
CA TYR A 79 11.31 -1.91 2.66
C TYR A 79 12.61 -1.43 3.31
N ALA A 80 13.43 -0.63 2.61
CA ALA A 80 14.63 -0.01 3.18
C ALA A 80 14.35 1.32 3.90
N VAL A 81 13.11 1.83 3.87
CA VAL A 81 12.74 3.04 4.61
C VAL A 81 12.87 2.79 6.12
N GLU A 82 13.62 3.65 6.79
CA GLU A 82 13.89 3.54 8.22
C GLU A 82 12.61 3.81 9.05
N GLY A 83 12.27 2.86 9.92
CA GLY A 83 11.13 2.93 10.83
C GLY A 83 10.89 1.62 11.59
N ASP A 84 10.60 1.73 12.88
CA ASP A 84 10.27 0.57 13.74
C ASP A 84 8.91 -0.04 13.38
N ARG A 85 8.01 0.77 12.80
CA ARG A 85 6.72 0.35 12.25
C ARG A 85 6.50 1.00 10.89
N LEU A 86 6.91 0.28 9.87
CA LEU A 86 6.71 0.58 8.47
C LEU A 86 5.40 -0.04 7.96
N VAL A 87 4.58 0.79 7.33
CA VAL A 87 3.39 0.39 6.58
C VAL A 87 3.63 0.72 5.11
N THR A 88 3.90 -0.28 4.28
CA THR A 88 4.01 -0.04 2.83
C THR A 88 2.64 -0.16 2.18
N MET A 89 2.27 0.77 1.30
CA MET A 89 0.97 0.75 0.63
C MET A 89 1.09 1.02 -0.88
N GLY A 90 0.24 0.37 -1.67
CA GLY A 90 0.00 0.71 -3.07
C GLY A 90 -0.83 1.98 -3.22
N LEU A 91 -0.62 2.74 -4.30
CA LEU A 91 -1.39 3.97 -4.57
C LEU A 91 -2.87 3.68 -4.88
N ASP A 92 -3.17 2.47 -5.33
CA ASP A 92 -4.51 1.96 -5.59
C ASP A 92 -5.16 1.32 -4.36
N THR A 93 -4.99 1.97 -3.21
CA THR A 93 -5.64 1.61 -1.96
C THR A 93 -6.50 2.77 -1.47
N VAL A 94 -7.66 2.46 -0.90
CA VAL A 94 -8.61 3.43 -0.32
C VAL A 94 -8.86 3.04 1.12
N ILE A 95 -8.64 3.99 2.04
CA ILE A 95 -8.85 3.79 3.47
C ILE A 95 -10.24 4.32 3.83
N VAL A 96 -11.10 3.41 4.25
CA VAL A 96 -12.56 3.63 4.44
C VAL A 96 -12.99 3.63 5.91
N GLY A 97 -12.07 3.37 6.83
CA GLY A 97 -12.34 3.43 8.26
C GLY A 97 -11.05 3.39 9.08
N SER A 98 -11.19 3.50 10.40
CA SER A 98 -10.02 3.59 11.30
C SER A 98 -9.04 2.43 11.12
N VAL A 99 -7.76 2.76 11.03
CA VAL A 99 -6.65 1.80 10.87
C VAL A 99 -5.75 1.72 12.10
N ASP A 100 -6.15 2.34 13.22
CA ASP A 100 -5.34 2.41 14.44
C ASP A 100 -4.91 1.03 14.96
N HIS A 101 -5.82 0.05 14.95
CA HIS A 101 -5.54 -1.32 15.41
C HIS A 101 -4.68 -2.10 14.43
N ILE A 102 -4.80 -1.82 13.12
CA ILE A 102 -3.98 -2.46 12.08
C ILE A 102 -2.55 -1.93 12.18
N PHE A 103 -2.39 -0.60 12.24
CA PHE A 103 -1.08 0.07 12.32
C PHE A 103 -0.39 -0.11 13.68
N ALA A 104 -1.11 -0.64 14.68
CA ALA A 104 -0.55 -1.03 15.96
C ALA A 104 0.19 -2.39 15.92
N TYR A 105 0.20 -3.10 14.80
CA TYR A 105 0.96 -4.34 14.62
C TYR A 105 2.46 -4.15 14.92
N LYS A 106 3.06 -5.12 15.62
CA LYS A 106 4.46 -5.08 16.10
C LYS A 106 5.28 -6.33 15.75
N GLY A 107 4.74 -7.22 14.91
CA GLY A 107 5.47 -8.39 14.44
C GLY A 107 6.44 -8.08 13.30
N ASP A 108 7.17 -9.11 12.85
CA ASP A 108 8.30 -8.94 11.92
C ASP A 108 7.88 -8.68 10.46
N LEU A 109 6.77 -9.27 10.03
CA LEU A 109 6.20 -9.10 8.69
C LEU A 109 4.76 -9.59 8.69
N ALA A 110 3.82 -8.79 8.19
CA ALA A 110 2.46 -9.22 7.93
C ALA A 110 1.96 -8.70 6.58
N VAL A 111 1.27 -9.58 5.85
CA VAL A 111 0.84 -9.38 4.46
C VAL A 111 -0.58 -9.92 4.27
N PRO A 112 -1.40 -9.29 3.41
CA PRO A 112 -2.67 -9.88 3.00
C PRO A 112 -2.41 -11.05 2.05
N ARG A 113 -3.38 -11.95 1.94
CA ARG A 113 -3.42 -12.98 0.89
C ARG A 113 -3.69 -12.34 -0.47
N ASP A 114 -3.08 -12.90 -1.51
CA ASP A 114 -3.52 -12.63 -2.88
C ASP A 114 -4.98 -13.10 -3.02
N PRO A 115 -5.87 -12.22 -3.52
CA PRO A 115 -7.31 -12.50 -3.52
C PRO A 115 -7.70 -13.62 -4.52
N TYR A 116 -6.85 -13.92 -5.50
CA TYR A 116 -7.05 -15.01 -6.47
C TYR A 116 -6.19 -16.24 -6.15
N HIS A 117 -5.05 -16.07 -5.47
CA HIS A 117 -4.12 -17.13 -5.11
C HIS A 117 -3.81 -17.11 -3.62
N LYS A 118 -4.77 -17.53 -2.80
CA LYS A 118 -4.77 -17.38 -1.33
C LYS A 118 -3.59 -17.98 -0.55
N ASN A 119 -2.72 -18.75 -1.21
CA ASN A 119 -1.49 -19.29 -0.64
C ASN A 119 -0.26 -18.37 -0.84
N HIS A 120 -0.43 -17.25 -1.56
CA HIS A 120 0.61 -16.28 -1.84
C HIS A 120 0.29 -14.92 -1.22
N PRO A 121 1.31 -14.11 -0.90
CA PRO A 121 1.13 -12.78 -0.36
C PRO A 121 0.75 -11.78 -1.46
N CYS A 122 0.00 -10.76 -1.05
CA CYS A 122 -0.23 -9.53 -1.78
C CYS A 122 0.51 -8.39 -1.10
N ASN A 123 1.01 -7.43 -1.88
CA ASN A 123 1.78 -6.28 -1.41
C ASN A 123 0.90 -5.02 -1.20
N ALA A 124 -0.43 -5.14 -1.29
CA ALA A 124 -1.33 -3.98 -1.21
C ALA A 124 -1.13 -3.16 0.07
N VAL A 125 -0.93 -3.86 1.19
CA VAL A 125 -0.54 -3.29 2.49
C VAL A 125 0.44 -4.27 3.12
N VAL A 126 1.61 -3.83 3.56
CA VAL A 126 2.57 -4.68 4.28
C VAL A 126 2.98 -4.00 5.57
N LEU A 127 2.95 -4.72 6.68
CA LEU A 127 3.32 -4.23 8.00
C LEU A 127 4.62 -4.92 8.45
N CYS A 128 5.65 -4.14 8.76
CA CYS A 128 6.96 -4.65 9.20
C CYS A 128 7.76 -3.51 9.87
N PRO A 129 8.87 -3.78 10.57
CA PRO A 129 9.91 -2.76 10.74
C PRO A 129 10.66 -2.57 9.42
N THR A 130 11.73 -1.78 9.40
CA THR A 130 12.66 -1.75 8.25
C THR A 130 13.19 -3.15 7.92
N ARG A 131 13.13 -3.53 6.64
CA ARG A 131 13.50 -4.85 6.10
C ARG A 131 14.43 -4.72 4.90
N LYS A 132 15.70 -4.38 5.18
CA LYS A 132 16.77 -4.28 4.16
C LYS A 132 17.06 -5.62 3.47
N ASP A 133 16.77 -6.72 4.14
CA ASP A 133 16.81 -8.08 3.58
C ASP A 133 15.75 -8.31 2.50
N ILE A 134 14.54 -7.74 2.65
CA ILE A 134 13.52 -7.76 1.59
C ILE A 134 13.92 -6.77 0.47
N ALA A 135 14.37 -5.57 0.84
CA ALA A 135 14.72 -4.52 -0.12
C ALA A 135 15.89 -4.90 -1.06
N SER A 136 16.71 -5.87 -0.67
CA SER A 136 17.89 -6.34 -1.43
C SER A 136 17.62 -7.59 -2.27
N VAL A 137 16.38 -8.10 -2.32
CA VAL A 137 16.05 -9.24 -3.18
C VAL A 137 16.16 -8.86 -4.65
N GLU A 138 16.93 -9.62 -5.43
CA GLU A 138 17.12 -9.38 -6.85
C GLU A 138 16.23 -10.30 -7.73
N GLY A 139 15.92 -9.81 -8.94
CA GLY A 139 15.27 -10.61 -10.00
C GLY A 139 13.85 -11.08 -9.68
N SER A 140 13.14 -10.41 -8.77
CA SER A 140 11.82 -10.81 -8.29
C SER A 140 10.92 -9.60 -8.12
N THR A 141 9.62 -9.79 -8.37
CA THR A 141 8.63 -8.84 -7.89
C THR A 141 8.55 -8.83 -6.37
N ASP A 142 8.04 -7.75 -5.79
CA ASP A 142 7.88 -7.64 -4.35
C ASP A 142 6.97 -8.73 -3.76
N MET A 143 5.83 -9.04 -4.38
CA MET A 143 4.99 -10.18 -3.98
C MET A 143 5.75 -11.51 -3.97
N ARG A 144 6.57 -11.77 -4.99
CA ARG A 144 7.37 -13.01 -5.08
C ARG A 144 8.58 -13.01 -4.15
N ALA A 145 9.09 -11.84 -3.78
CA ALA A 145 10.14 -11.72 -2.78
C ALA A 145 9.59 -12.04 -1.39
N LEU A 146 8.38 -11.56 -1.07
CA LEU A 146 7.71 -11.80 0.21
C LEU A 146 7.49 -13.30 0.48
N ASP A 147 7.20 -14.11 -0.54
CA ASP A 147 7.08 -15.58 -0.45
C ASP A 147 8.31 -16.26 0.19
N ARG A 148 9.48 -15.60 0.22
CA ARG A 148 10.74 -16.14 0.76
C ARG A 148 10.89 -15.95 2.27
N PHE A 149 10.00 -15.18 2.90
CA PHE A 149 10.09 -14.82 4.30
C PHE A 149 8.94 -15.43 5.10
N ARG A 150 9.16 -15.59 6.40
CA ARG A 150 8.06 -15.87 7.33
C ARG A 150 7.27 -14.59 7.54
N PHE A 151 5.95 -14.69 7.46
CA PHE A 151 5.02 -13.60 7.70
C PHE A 151 3.75 -14.11 8.37
N ASP A 152 3.03 -13.20 9.01
CA ASP A 152 1.68 -13.41 9.50
C ASP A 152 0.66 -12.94 8.44
N TRP A 153 -0.48 -13.63 8.36
CA TRP A 153 -1.55 -13.25 7.43
C TRP A 153 -2.42 -12.15 8.02
N LEU A 154 -2.48 -11.00 7.35
CA LEU A 154 -3.35 -9.90 7.77
C LEU A 154 -4.83 -10.29 7.75
N ASP A 155 -5.24 -11.19 6.86
CA ASP A 155 -6.62 -11.67 6.82
C ASP A 155 -6.98 -12.51 8.06
N ASP A 156 -5.99 -13.14 8.73
CA ASP A 156 -6.22 -13.89 9.97
C ASP A 156 -6.15 -12.97 11.19
N LEU A 157 -5.22 -12.02 11.18
CA LEU A 157 -5.06 -11.03 12.26
C LEU A 157 -6.23 -10.03 12.31
N PHE A 158 -6.75 -9.62 11.14
CA PHE A 158 -7.79 -8.62 10.99
C PHE A 158 -8.86 -9.05 9.96
N PRO A 159 -9.68 -10.07 10.28
CA PRO A 159 -10.65 -10.62 9.35
C PRO A 159 -11.58 -9.56 8.75
N GLY A 160 -11.68 -9.52 7.42
CA GLY A 160 -12.56 -8.60 6.68
C GLY A 160 -12.14 -7.13 6.68
N ASN A 161 -11.04 -6.75 7.34
CA ASN A 161 -10.62 -5.34 7.45
C ASN A 161 -9.83 -4.87 6.22
N ILE A 162 -9.12 -5.78 5.54
CA ILE A 162 -8.29 -5.47 4.38
C ILE A 162 -8.79 -6.33 3.22
N VAL A 163 -9.44 -5.71 2.24
CA VAL A 163 -10.21 -6.45 1.22
C VAL A 163 -9.93 -5.98 -0.20
N SER A 164 -9.84 -6.94 -1.12
CA SER A 164 -9.93 -6.69 -2.56
C SER A 164 -11.28 -6.14 -2.98
N TYR A 165 -11.31 -5.01 -3.70
CA TYR A 165 -12.53 -4.53 -4.35
C TYR A 165 -13.17 -5.60 -5.25
N LYS A 166 -12.37 -6.19 -6.15
CA LYS A 166 -12.89 -7.14 -7.16
C LYS A 166 -13.47 -8.41 -6.56
N VAL A 167 -12.78 -9.00 -5.59
CA VAL A 167 -13.14 -10.32 -5.06
C VAL A 167 -14.14 -10.23 -3.92
N HIS A 168 -14.07 -9.18 -3.11
CA HIS A 168 -14.90 -9.08 -1.91
C HIS A 168 -16.08 -8.11 -2.06
N LEU A 169 -16.00 -7.09 -2.92
CA LEU A 169 -17.02 -6.02 -2.95
C LEU A 169 -17.83 -5.99 -4.26
N ARG A 170 -17.15 -6.04 -5.42
CA ARG A 170 -17.75 -5.81 -6.74
C ARG A 170 -18.99 -6.66 -7.00
N ASP A 171 -18.86 -7.96 -6.79
CA ASP A 171 -19.95 -8.91 -7.10
C ASP A 171 -20.85 -9.15 -5.87
N ARG A 172 -20.64 -8.42 -4.76
CA ARG A 172 -21.38 -8.50 -3.49
C ARG A 172 -22.15 -7.23 -3.15
N GLY A 173 -22.50 -6.42 -4.15
CA GLY A 173 -23.31 -5.21 -3.96
C GLY A 173 -22.54 -4.03 -3.35
N HIS A 174 -21.21 -4.08 -3.34
CA HIS A 174 -20.32 -2.99 -2.92
C HIS A 174 -20.46 -2.61 -1.44
N ASP A 175 -20.98 -3.52 -0.61
CA ASP A 175 -21.08 -3.35 0.84
C ASP A 175 -19.69 -3.45 1.49
N LEU A 176 -19.28 -2.38 2.17
CA LEU A 176 -17.99 -2.31 2.85
C LEU A 176 -17.92 -3.20 4.09
N GLY A 177 -19.04 -3.50 4.76
CA GLY A 177 -19.03 -4.21 6.03
C GLY A 177 -17.99 -3.65 7.02
N ASP A 178 -17.10 -4.52 7.50
CA ASP A 178 -16.01 -4.16 8.42
C ASP A 178 -14.69 -3.73 7.73
N ALA A 179 -14.71 -3.48 6.42
CA ALA A 179 -13.54 -3.01 5.70
C ALA A 179 -12.99 -1.72 6.32
N ARG A 180 -11.67 -1.63 6.38
CA ARG A 180 -10.89 -0.45 6.75
C ARG A 180 -9.98 -0.02 5.62
N ILE A 181 -9.48 -0.98 4.85
CA ILE A 181 -8.67 -0.75 3.66
C ILE A 181 -9.23 -1.58 2.50
N VAL A 182 -9.48 -0.92 1.37
CA VAL A 182 -9.89 -1.56 0.12
C VAL A 182 -8.80 -1.37 -0.92
N TYR A 183 -8.34 -2.45 -1.55
CA TYR A 183 -7.27 -2.40 -2.56
C TYR A 183 -7.77 -2.82 -3.97
N PHE A 184 -7.17 -2.26 -5.02
CA PHE A 184 -7.67 -2.36 -6.40
C PHE A 184 -6.67 -3.01 -7.36
N HIS A 185 -6.75 -4.34 -7.50
CA HIS A 185 -5.89 -5.09 -8.43
C HIS A 185 -6.23 -4.79 -9.89
N GLY A 186 -5.28 -4.28 -10.68
CA GLY A 186 -5.52 -3.94 -12.09
C GLY A 186 -6.73 -3.02 -12.25
N GLU A 187 -7.63 -3.35 -13.20
CA GLU A 187 -8.81 -2.53 -13.56
C GLU A 187 -10.14 -3.11 -13.05
N PRO A 188 -11.08 -2.36 -12.47
CA PRO A 188 -11.06 -0.90 -12.38
C PRO A 188 -10.26 -0.39 -11.17
N LYS A 189 -9.79 0.83 -11.32
CA LYS A 189 -9.16 1.70 -10.33
C LYS A 189 -10.17 2.67 -9.70
N PRO A 190 -9.87 3.27 -8.53
CA PRO A 190 -10.79 4.17 -7.84
C PRO A 190 -11.33 5.32 -8.71
N ASN A 191 -10.50 5.91 -9.56
CA ASN A 191 -10.87 7.03 -10.45
C ASN A 191 -11.90 6.69 -11.53
N GLN A 192 -12.16 5.40 -11.78
CA GLN A 192 -13.14 4.95 -12.77
C GLN A 192 -14.49 4.58 -12.13
N LEU A 193 -14.57 4.60 -10.80
CA LEU A 193 -15.76 4.20 -10.06
C LEU A 193 -16.59 5.42 -9.67
N LYS A 194 -17.90 5.19 -9.55
CA LYS A 194 -18.89 6.20 -9.15
C LYS A 194 -19.59 5.83 -7.84
N ASP A 195 -19.07 4.82 -7.15
CA ASP A 195 -19.56 4.38 -5.86
C ASP A 195 -19.45 5.51 -4.84
N ASN A 196 -20.54 5.76 -4.10
CA ASN A 196 -20.59 6.86 -3.13
C ASN A 196 -19.42 6.81 -2.14
N TRP A 197 -19.10 5.61 -1.64
CA TRP A 197 -18.00 5.43 -0.70
C TRP A 197 -16.63 5.68 -1.35
N VAL A 198 -16.44 5.35 -2.63
CA VAL A 198 -15.17 5.68 -3.33
C VAL A 198 -15.04 7.19 -3.47
N LEU A 199 -16.11 7.86 -3.89
CA LEU A 199 -16.14 9.32 -4.01
C LEU A 199 -15.95 10.02 -2.66
N GLU A 200 -16.40 9.40 -1.57
CA GLU A 200 -16.24 9.90 -0.21
C GLU A 200 -14.81 9.75 0.32
N HIS A 201 -14.21 8.57 0.12
CA HIS A 201 -12.94 8.20 0.75
C HIS A 201 -11.71 8.35 -0.16
N TRP A 202 -11.85 8.44 -1.47
CA TRP A 202 -10.72 8.65 -2.41
C TRP A 202 -10.61 10.13 -2.80
N LYS A 203 -10.11 10.95 -1.86
CA LYS A 203 -9.95 12.40 -1.93
C LYS A 203 -8.61 12.84 -1.35
#